data_AF-A0A0D0DUI2-F1
#
_entry.id   AF-A0A0D0DUI2-F1
#
_cell.length_a   1.000
_cell.length_b   1.000
_cell.length_c   1.000
_cell.angle_alpha   90.00
_cell.angle_beta   90.00
_cell.angle_gamma   90.00
#
_symmetry.space_group_name_H-M   'P 1'
#
loop_
_entity.id
_entity.type
_entity.pdbx_description
1 polymer ?
#
loop_
_entity_poly.entity_id
_entity_poly.type
_entity_poly.pdbx_seq_one_letter_code
_entity_poly.pdbx_strand_id
1 'polypeptide(L)' 'MNAPLYPVWASLARDYLSIMASSVSSKHAFSAAALTLTKHHNWLKGDIVEAIQVLHMLYKDDSDDEEFEF' A
#
# COMPACT_ATOMS: atom_id res chain seq x y z
N MET A 1 26.22 -25.27 14.84
CA MET A 1 26.83 -24.78 13.58
C MET A 1 27.01 -25.98 12.65
N ASN A 2 26.06 -26.23 11.73
CA ASN A 2 26.12 -27.38 10.81
C ASN A 2 26.58 -26.97 9.40
N ALA A 3 26.90 -25.68 9.20
CA ALA A 3 27.30 -25.10 7.92
C ALA A 3 28.50 -25.79 7.25
N PRO A 4 29.58 -26.18 7.96
CA PRO A 4 30.70 -26.87 7.31
C PRO A 4 30.40 -28.34 6.98
N LEU A 5 29.39 -28.96 7.62
CA LEU A 5 28.98 -30.35 7.34
C LEU A 5 28.12 -30.45 6.09
N TYR A 6 27.35 -29.40 5.77
CA TYR A 6 26.43 -29.38 4.64
C TYR A 6 26.40 -28.00 3.99
N PRO A 7 27.45 -27.60 3.26
CA PRO A 7 27.59 -26.23 2.75
C PRO A 7 26.46 -25.80 1.82
N VAL A 8 25.98 -26.71 0.96
CA VAL A 8 24.87 -26.45 0.01
C VAL A 8 23.52 -26.34 0.73
N TRP A 9 23.26 -27.20 1.71
CA TRP A 9 22.02 -27.16 2.48
C TRP A 9 21.96 -25.95 3.41
N ALA A 10 23.11 -25.55 3.95
CA ALA A 10 23.21 -24.38 4.80
C ALA A 10 22.99 -23.07 4.04
N SER A 11 23.50 -22.95 2.81
CA SER A 11 23.20 -21.79 1.95
C SER A 11 21.73 -21.78 1.55
N LEU A 12 21.20 -22.94 1.09
CA LEU A 12 19.81 -23.07 0.69
C LEU A 12 18.84 -22.73 1.83
N ALA A 13 19.09 -23.26 3.04
CA ALA A 13 18.27 -22.97 4.21
C ALA A 13 18.33 -21.50 4.60
N ARG A 14 19.51 -20.86 4.52
CA ARG A 14 19.64 -19.42 4.80
C ARG A 14 18.86 -18.57 3.80
N ASP A 15 18.99 -18.85 2.52
CA ASP A 15 18.33 -18.06 1.48
C ASP A 15 16.81 -18.25 1.54
N TYR A 16 16.36 -19.50 1.62
CA TYR A 16 14.94 -19.83 1.63
C TYR A 16 14.23 -19.38 2.91
N LEU A 17 14.84 -19.58 4.09
CA LEU A 17 14.25 -19.13 5.36
C LEU A 17 14.29 -17.61 5.49
N SER A 18 15.33 -16.94 4.97
CA SER A 18 15.40 -15.48 4.95
C SER A 18 14.30 -14.88 4.06
N ILE A 19 14.06 -15.47 2.88
CA ILE A 19 12.97 -15.06 1.98
C ILE A 19 11.61 -15.29 2.65
N MET A 20 11.38 -16.44 3.31
CA MET A 20 10.13 -16.69 4.02
C MET A 20 9.92 -15.75 5.21
N ALA A 21 10.95 -15.52 6.02
CA ALA A 21 10.88 -14.66 7.20
C ALA A 21 10.62 -13.19 6.80
N SER A 22 11.27 -12.69 5.75
CA SER A 22 11.05 -11.34 5.23
C SER A 22 9.69 -11.17 4.55
N SER A 23 9.20 -12.19 3.83
CA SER A 23 7.88 -12.16 3.18
C SER A 23 6.72 -12.07 4.20
N VAL A 24 6.78 -12.85 5.28
CA VAL A 24 5.75 -12.81 6.33
C VAL A 24 5.78 -11.46 7.08
N SER A 25 6.96 -10.93 7.36
CA SER A 25 7.13 -9.60 7.99
C SER A 25 6.61 -8.47 7.08
N SER A 26 6.93 -8.51 5.78
CA SER A 26 6.45 -7.54 4.79
C SER A 26 4.93 -7.60 4.61
N LYS A 27 4.34 -8.81 4.55
CA LYS A 27 2.88 -8.98 4.49
C LYS A 27 2.19 -8.48 5.75
N HIS A 28 2.74 -8.74 6.93
CA HIS A 28 2.17 -8.26 8.18
C HIS A 28 2.26 -6.73 8.26
N ALA A 29 3.42 -6.15 7.91
CA ALA A 29 3.61 -4.70 7.88
C ALA A 29 2.71 -4.03 6.82
N PHE A 30 2.59 -4.61 5.62
CA PHE A 30 1.73 -4.09 4.56
C PHE A 30 0.25 -4.25 4.89
N SER A 31 -0.15 -5.37 5.51
CA SER A 31 -1.54 -5.58 5.96
C SER A 31 -1.89 -4.66 7.12
N ALA A 32 -0.98 -4.41 8.06
CA ALA A 32 -1.19 -3.48 9.16
C ALA A 32 -1.24 -2.03 8.66
N ALA A 33 -0.34 -1.66 7.74
CA ALA A 33 -0.35 -0.37 7.05
C ALA A 33 -1.59 -0.20 6.17
N ALA A 34 -2.06 -1.26 5.51
CA ALA A 34 -3.29 -1.25 4.75
C ALA A 34 -4.52 -1.14 5.66
N LEU A 35 -4.50 -1.73 6.85
CA LEU A 35 -5.56 -1.57 7.86
C LEU A 35 -5.59 -0.13 8.39
N THR A 36 -4.45 0.51 8.66
CA THR A 36 -4.42 1.93 9.03
C THR A 36 -4.79 2.83 7.86
N LEU A 37 -4.34 2.56 6.63
CA LEU A 37 -4.71 3.32 5.44
C LEU A 37 -6.21 3.17 5.14
N THR A 38 -6.75 1.96 5.07
CA THR A 38 -8.19 1.75 4.83
C THR A 38 -9.05 2.26 5.99
N LYS A 39 -8.65 2.09 7.26
CA LYS A 39 -9.42 2.63 8.40
C LYS A 39 -9.37 4.16 8.46
N HIS A 40 -8.27 4.79 8.04
CA HIS A 40 -8.10 6.25 8.04
C HIS A 40 -8.59 6.91 6.74
N HIS A 41 -8.69 6.18 5.62
CA HIS A 41 -9.14 6.70 4.33
C HIS A 41 -10.56 6.24 3.92
N ASN A 42 -11.16 5.20 4.53
CA ASN A 42 -12.58 4.83 4.29
C ASN A 42 -13.57 5.48 5.27
N TRP A 43 -13.18 6.54 5.99
CA TRP A 43 -14.09 7.25 6.88
C TRP A 43 -14.33 8.71 6.51
N LEU A 44 -14.15 9.04 5.23
CA LEU A 44 -15.01 10.06 4.67
C LEU A 44 -16.39 9.43 4.54
N LYS A 45 -17.27 9.77 5.49
CA LYS A 45 -18.70 9.46 5.42
C LYS A 45 -19.20 9.78 4.01
N GLY A 46 -20.09 8.97 3.44
CA GLY A 46 -20.57 9.15 2.05
C GLY A 46 -20.95 10.60 1.75
N ASP A 47 -21.58 11.28 2.71
CA ASP A 47 -21.91 12.70 2.70
C ASP A 47 -20.72 13.63 2.39
N ILE A 48 -19.52 13.33 2.88
CA ILE A 48 -18.31 14.14 2.65
C ILE A 48 -17.74 13.88 1.25
N VAL A 49 -17.78 12.63 0.78
CA VAL A 49 -17.36 12.28 -0.58
C VAL A 49 -18.30 12.94 -1.60
N GLU A 50 -19.61 12.94 -1.32
CA GLU A 50 -20.64 13.58 -2.13
C GLU A 50 -20.47 15.10 -2.14
N ALA A 51 -20.24 15.73 -0.97
CA ALA A 51 -19.96 17.16 -0.90
C ALA A 51 -18.69 17.56 -1.68
N ILE A 52 -17.65 16.74 -1.64
CA ILE A 52 -16.41 16.97 -2.42
C ILE A 52 -16.68 16.82 -3.92
N GLN A 53 -17.47 15.83 -4.35
CA GLN A 53 -17.84 15.66 -5.76
C GLN A 53 -18.70 16.82 -6.27
N VAL A 54 -19.68 17.26 -5.49
CA VAL A 54 -20.53 18.42 -5.83
C VAL A 54 -19.69 19.69 -5.94
N LEU A 55 -18.77 19.92 -5.00
CA LEU A 55 -17.86 21.06 -5.04
C LEU A 55 -16.93 21.02 -6.26
N HIS A 56 -16.42 19.84 -6.61
CA HIS A 56 -15.57 19.66 -7.79
C HIS A 56 -16.35 19.87 -9.10
N MET A 57 -17.60 19.45 -9.17
CA MET A 57 -18.46 19.72 -10.34
C MET A 57 -18.79 21.22 -10.47
N LEU A 58 -19.16 21.88 -9.37
CA LEU A 58 -19.41 23.32 -9.35
C LEU A 58 -18.19 24.14 -9.74
N TYR A 59 -17.00 23.73 -9.28
CA TYR A 59 -15.76 24.41 -9.67
C TYR A 59 -15.44 24.19 -11.15
N LYS A 60 -15.65 22.97 -11.68
CA LYS A 60 -15.42 22.70 -13.11
C LYS A 60 -16.38 23.46 -14.02
N ASP A 61 -17.65 23.58 -13.65
CA ASP A 61 -18.63 24.38 -14.41
C ASP A 61 -18.31 25.89 -14.42
N ASP A 62 -17.53 26.38 -13.44
CA ASP A 62 -17.07 27.78 -13.37
C ASP A 62 -15.66 27.97 -13.99
N SER A 63 -14.97 26.88 -14.30
CA SER A 63 -13.58 26.86 -14.80
C SER A 63 -13.45 26.38 -16.26
N ASP A 64 -14.53 26.45 -17.05
CA ASP A 64 -14.49 26.17 -18.50
C ASP A 64 -13.63 27.19 -19.30
N ASP A 65 -12.86 28.06 -18.64
CA ASP A 65 -12.03 29.10 -19.25
C ASP A 65 -10.51 28.95 -19.05
N GLU A 66 -9.96 27.90 -18.44
CA GLU A 66 -8.51 27.65 -18.52
C GLU A 66 -8.15 26.23 -18.96
N GLU A 67 -7.97 26.11 -20.29
CA GLU A 67 -7.09 25.14 -20.92
C GLU A 67 -5.75 25.08 -20.16
N PHE A 68 -5.45 23.94 -19.57
CA PHE A 68 -4.06 23.51 -19.41
C PHE A 68 -3.83 22.26 -20.25
N GLU A 69 -3.26 22.51 -21.43
CA GLU A 69 -2.57 21.56 -22.29
C GLU A 69 -1.49 20.80 -21.50
N PHE A 70 -1.41 19.49 -21.78
CA PHE A 70 -0.18 18.70 -21.66
C PHE A 70 0.08 18.02 -23.00
#